data_AF-A0A521KJM8-F1
#
_entry.id   AF-A0A521KJM8-F1
#
_cell.length_a   1.000
_cell.length_b   1.000
_cell.length_c   1.000
_cell.angle_alpha   90.00
_cell.angle_beta   90.00
_cell.angle_gamma   90.00
#
_symmetry.space_group_name_H-M   'P 1'
#
loop_
_entity.id
_entity.type
_entity.pdbx_description
1 polymer ?
#
loop_
_entity_poly.entity_id
_entity_poly.type
_entity_poly.pdbx_seq_one_letter_code
_entity_poly.pdbx_strand_id
1 'polypeptide(L)'
;TGHFELNVFKPVIVYNNLQSIRLLGDAARSFTDNCVVGIEANERRIRELMESSLMLVTALNPHIGYDNAAKIAKKAHHEGTTLKEAALSLGLVTDAQFAEWIKPEEMTRP
;
A
#
# COMPACT_ATOMS: atom_id res chain seq x y z
N THR A 1 -28.45 6.54 -33.11
CA THR A 1 -28.55 7.95 -32.69
C THR A 1 -29.99 8.41 -32.71
N GLY A 2 -30.37 9.36 -31.85
CA GLY A 2 -31.70 9.97 -31.92
C GLY A 2 -31.73 11.02 -33.02
N HIS A 3 -32.78 11.02 -33.85
CA HIS A 3 -33.01 12.02 -34.89
C HIS A 3 -34.36 12.71 -34.61
N PHE A 4 -34.35 14.06 -34.61
CA PHE A 4 -35.52 14.91 -34.33
C PHE A 4 -36.26 14.53 -33.04
N GLU A 5 -37.58 14.31 -33.08
CA GLU A 5 -38.44 14.20 -31.89
C GLU A 5 -38.32 12.85 -31.18
N LEU A 6 -37.69 11.83 -31.78
CA LEU A 6 -37.69 10.47 -31.22
C LEU A 6 -36.36 9.73 -31.37
N ASN A 7 -35.90 9.19 -30.24
CA ASN A 7 -34.80 8.22 -30.23
C ASN A 7 -35.36 6.80 -30.42
N VAL A 8 -35.03 6.15 -31.53
CA VAL A 8 -35.47 4.78 -31.87
C VAL A 8 -34.59 3.66 -31.28
N PHE A 9 -33.52 4.02 -30.56
CA PHE A 9 -32.59 3.09 -29.90
C PHE A 9 -32.96 2.83 -28.43
N LYS A 10 -34.10 3.34 -27.94
CA LYS A 10 -34.56 3.15 -26.56
C LYS A 10 -34.51 1.67 -26.10
N PRO A 11 -34.89 0.66 -26.91
CA PRO A 11 -34.83 -0.74 -26.48
C PRO A 11 -33.40 -1.22 -26.17
N VAL A 12 -32.41 -0.89 -27.02
CA VAL A 12 -31.02 -1.31 -26.77
C VAL A 12 -30.40 -0.54 -25.61
N ILE A 13 -30.78 0.74 -25.42
CA ILE A 13 -30.31 1.56 -24.29
C ILE A 13 -30.80 0.97 -22.97
N VAL A 14 -32.11 0.72 -22.85
CA VAL A 14 -32.68 0.18 -21.60
C VAL A 14 -32.20 -1.24 -21.33
N TYR A 15 -32.06 -2.07 -22.37
CA TYR A 15 -31.52 -3.42 -22.22
C TYR A 15 -30.11 -3.41 -21.64
N ASN A 16 -29.18 -2.65 -22.25
CA ASN A 16 -27.80 -2.59 -21.77
C ASN A 16 -27.70 -2.00 -20.37
N ASN A 17 -28.52 -1.00 -20.05
CA ASN A 17 -28.54 -0.39 -18.73
C ASN A 17 -29.01 -1.39 -17.66
N LEU A 18 -30.16 -2.05 -17.88
CA LEU A 18 -30.70 -3.04 -16.95
C LEU A 18 -29.81 -4.28 -16.82
N GLN A 19 -29.21 -4.74 -17.92
CA GLN A 19 -28.25 -5.84 -17.90
C GLN A 19 -27.02 -5.46 -17.07
N SER A 20 -26.47 -4.25 -17.26
CA SER A 20 -25.31 -3.79 -16.50
C SER A 20 -25.62 -3.67 -15.01
N ILE A 21 -26.79 -3.12 -14.65
CA ILE A 21 -27.24 -3.04 -13.25
C ILE A 21 -27.32 -4.43 -12.63
N ARG A 22 -27.93 -5.40 -13.33
CA ARG A 22 -28.04 -6.77 -12.84
C ARG A 22 -26.67 -7.41 -12.65
N LEU A 23 -25.80 -7.33 -13.66
CA LEU A 23 -24.47 -7.91 -13.60
C LEU A 23 -23.63 -7.31 -12.47
N LEU A 24 -23.64 -5.99 -12.29
CA LEU A 24 -22.92 -5.35 -11.20
C LEU A 24 -23.49 -5.76 -9.83
N GLY A 25 -24.82 -5.82 -9.69
CA GLY A 25 -25.45 -6.24 -8.44
C GLY A 25 -25.16 -7.69 -8.09
N ASP A 26 -25.25 -8.60 -9.06
CA ASP A 26 -24.97 -10.03 -8.87
C ASP A 26 -23.48 -10.27 -8.62
N ALA A 27 -22.60 -9.62 -9.38
CA ALA A 27 -21.16 -9.75 -9.22
C ALA A 27 -20.69 -9.20 -7.87
N ALA A 28 -21.20 -8.05 -7.43
CA ALA A 28 -20.86 -7.47 -6.13
C ALA A 28 -21.24 -8.42 -4.99
N ARG A 29 -22.46 -8.96 -4.99
CA ARG A 29 -22.90 -9.93 -3.98
C ARG A 29 -22.03 -11.19 -3.99
N SER A 30 -21.85 -11.77 -5.17
CA SER A 30 -21.04 -12.99 -5.32
C SER A 30 -19.59 -12.78 -4.89
N PHE A 31 -18.99 -11.64 -5.23
CA PHE A 31 -17.63 -11.31 -4.82
C PHE A 31 -17.53 -11.10 -3.30
N THR A 32 -18.53 -10.46 -2.70
CA THR A 32 -18.59 -10.32 -1.23
C THR A 32 -18.64 -11.70 -0.56
N ASP A 33 -19.61 -12.54 -0.93
CA ASP A 33 -19.89 -13.80 -0.25
C ASP A 33 -18.80 -14.86 -0.48
N ASN A 34 -18.22 -14.90 -1.69
CA ASN A 34 -17.28 -15.95 -2.08
C ASN A 34 -15.81 -15.53 -2.02
N CYS A 35 -15.51 -14.25 -1.76
CA CYS A 35 -14.14 -13.76 -1.66
C CYS A 35 -13.95 -12.84 -0.46
N VAL A 36 -14.64 -11.69 -0.41
CA VAL A 36 -14.32 -10.63 0.55
C VAL A 36 -14.47 -11.08 2.01
N VAL A 37 -15.57 -11.75 2.35
CA VAL A 37 -15.84 -12.16 3.75
C VAL A 37 -14.82 -13.16 4.29
N GLY A 38 -14.10 -13.87 3.41
CA GLY A 38 -13.07 -14.83 3.77
C GLY A 38 -11.64 -14.31 3.64
N ILE A 39 -11.43 -13.01 3.37
CA ILE A 39 -10.08 -12.45 3.26
C ILE A 39 -9.43 -12.44 4.64
N GLU A 40 -8.33 -13.17 4.76
CA GLU A 40 -7.45 -13.14 5.92
C GLU A 40 -6.07 -12.59 5.55
N ALA A 41 -5.50 -11.79 6.45
CA ALA A 41 -4.17 -11.23 6.26
C ALA A 41 -3.10 -12.29 6.56
N ASN A 42 -2.14 -12.47 5.64
CA ASN A 42 -0.91 -13.19 5.95
C ASN A 42 0.02 -12.27 6.75
N GLU A 43 -0.27 -12.13 8.04
CA GLU A 43 0.41 -11.17 8.90
C GLU A 43 1.92 -11.42 9.01
N ARG A 44 2.35 -12.69 8.99
CA ARG A 44 3.78 -13.02 9.01
C ARG A 44 4.49 -12.41 7.81
N ARG A 45 3.93 -12.62 6.60
CA ARG A 45 4.51 -12.07 5.37
C ARG A 45 4.47 -10.53 5.36
N ILE A 46 3.39 -9.94 5.86
CA ILE A 46 3.26 -8.47 5.95
C ILE A 46 4.34 -7.90 6.87
N ARG A 47 4.57 -8.51 8.05
CA ARG A 47 5.64 -8.10 8.99
C ARG A 47 7.02 -8.21 8.37
N GLU A 48 7.34 -9.35 7.73
CA GLU A 48 8.63 -9.55 7.04
C GLU A 48 8.89 -8.47 5.97
N LEU A 49 7.89 -8.13 5.17
CA LEU A 49 8.01 -7.09 4.14
C LEU A 49 8.15 -5.69 4.74
N MET A 50 7.45 -5.42 5.83
CA MET A 50 7.53 -4.14 6.53
C MET A 50 8.92 -3.94 7.16
N GLU A 51 9.45 -4.94 7.86
CA GLU A 51 10.75 -4.87 8.53
C GLU A 51 11.93 -4.81 7.54
N SER A 52 11.78 -5.41 6.36
CA SER A 52 12.78 -5.36 5.28
C SER A 52 12.67 -4.11 4.40
N SER A 53 11.64 -3.28 4.58
CA SER A 53 11.41 -2.10 3.75
C SER A 53 12.42 -0.99 4.01
N LEU A 54 13.02 -0.48 2.93
CA LEU A 54 13.91 0.68 3.00
C LEU A 54 13.16 2.01 3.15
N MET A 55 11.83 2.01 3.05
CA MET A 55 11.02 3.23 3.09
C MET A 55 10.85 3.80 4.50
N LEU A 56 11.07 3.00 5.55
CA LEU A 56 11.01 3.45 6.94
C LEU A 56 12.12 4.46 7.28
N VAL A 57 13.14 4.57 6.43
CA VAL A 57 14.29 5.46 6.62
C VAL A 57 13.90 6.94 6.77
N THR A 58 12.75 7.35 6.25
CA THR A 58 12.27 8.74 6.35
C THR A 58 11.96 9.16 7.79
N ALA A 59 11.63 8.21 8.67
CA ALA A 59 11.48 8.47 10.10
C ALA A 59 12.80 8.90 10.76
N LEU A 60 13.95 8.60 10.15
CA LEU A 60 15.25 9.04 10.66
C LEU A 60 15.54 10.52 10.30
N ASN A 61 14.87 11.09 9.30
CA ASN A 61 15.17 12.44 8.81
C ASN A 61 15.20 13.52 9.92
N PRO A 62 14.23 13.57 10.86
CA PRO A 62 14.24 14.58 11.94
C PRO A 62 15.39 14.42 12.93
N HIS A 63 15.97 13.23 13.04
CA HIS A 63 16.98 12.89 14.05
C HIS A 63 18.41 12.99 13.51
N ILE A 64 18.64 12.55 12.27
CA ILE A 64 19.98 12.49 11.68
C ILE A 64 20.12 13.31 10.39
N GLY A 65 19.04 13.93 9.91
CA GLY A 65 19.01 14.68 8.66
C GLY A 65 18.86 13.81 7.41
N TYR A 66 18.38 14.43 6.33
CA TYR A 66 18.06 13.75 5.07
C TYR A 66 19.27 13.03 4.44
N ASP A 67 20.44 13.68 4.40
CA ASP A 67 21.62 13.10 3.75
C ASP A 67 22.12 11.82 4.44
N ASN A 68 22.09 11.80 5.78
CA ASN A 68 22.46 10.63 6.56
C ASN A 68 21.44 9.50 6.41
N ALA A 69 20.15 9.82 6.43
CA ALA A 69 19.09 8.86 6.17
C ALA A 69 19.21 8.25 4.76
N ALA A 70 19.43 9.08 3.74
CA ALA A 70 19.65 8.63 2.37
C ALA A 70 20.90 7.74 2.24
N LYS A 71 21.97 8.04 3.00
CA LYS A 71 23.18 7.22 3.06
C LYS A 71 22.91 5.83 3.64
N ILE A 72 22.11 5.73 4.70
CA ILE A 72 21.68 4.45 5.29
C ILE A 72 20.89 3.62 4.27
N ALA A 73 19.89 4.21 3.62
CA ALA A 73 19.07 3.50 2.63
C ALA A 73 19.88 3.00 1.43
N LYS A 74 20.80 3.82 0.90
CA LYS A 74 21.69 3.42 -0.19
C LYS A 74 22.61 2.27 0.20
N LYS A 75 23.15 2.31 1.42
CA LYS A 75 24.00 1.22 1.95
C LYS A 75 23.21 -0.07 2.09
N ALA A 76 22.05 -0.02 2.74
CA ALA A 76 21.15 -1.17 2.93
C ALA A 76 20.78 -1.80 1.57
N HIS A 77 20.45 -0.98 0.58
CA HIS A 77 20.14 -1.46 -0.77
C HIS A 77 21.33 -2.13 -1.46
N HIS A 78 22.51 -1.51 -1.39
CA HIS A 78 23.72 -2.01 -2.04
C HIS A 78 24.23 -3.31 -1.39
N GLU A 79 24.17 -3.41 -0.08
CA GLU A 79 24.67 -4.57 0.68
C GLU A 79 23.62 -5.67 0.88
N GLY A 80 22.36 -5.41 0.51
CA GLY A 80 21.25 -6.35 0.75
C GLY A 80 20.94 -6.55 2.23
N THR A 81 21.24 -5.56 3.07
CA THR A 81 21.04 -5.59 4.53
C THR A 81 19.79 -4.83 4.93
N THR A 82 19.35 -5.02 6.17
CA THR A 82 18.23 -4.26 6.74
C THR A 82 18.64 -2.80 7.00
N LEU A 83 17.67 -1.89 7.08
CA LEU A 83 17.93 -0.51 7.50
C LEU A 83 18.63 -0.45 8.86
N LYS A 84 18.24 -1.32 9.79
CA LYS A 84 18.81 -1.39 11.14
C LYS A 84 20.30 -1.73 11.09
N GLU A 85 20.67 -2.79 10.36
CA GLU A 85 22.07 -3.20 10.20
C GLU A 85 22.91 -2.12 9.50
N ALA A 86 22.38 -1.49 8.44
CA ALA A 86 23.05 -0.41 7.74
C ALA A 86 23.25 0.83 8.63
N ALA A 87 22.25 1.18 9.44
CA ALA A 87 22.30 2.33 10.32
C ALA A 87 23.29 2.15 11.49
N LEU A 88 23.28 0.95 12.10
CA LEU A 88 24.23 0.56 13.16
C LEU A 88 25.67 0.48 12.62
N SER A 89 25.87 -0.13 11.46
CA SER A 89 27.21 -0.28 10.86
C SER A 89 27.82 1.04 10.39
N LEU A 90 26.99 2.06 10.11
CA LEU A 90 27.44 3.42 9.83
C LEU A 90 27.70 4.24 11.10
N GLY A 91 27.34 3.72 12.28
CA GLY A 91 27.46 4.43 13.56
C GLY A 91 26.60 5.69 13.64
N LEU A 92 25.58 5.80 12.78
CA LEU A 92 24.70 6.99 12.71
C LEU A 92 23.58 6.93 13.75
N VAL A 93 23.24 5.73 14.22
CA VAL A 93 22.22 5.49 15.23
C VAL A 93 22.65 4.32 16.12
N THR A 94 22.15 4.31 17.34
CA THR A 94 22.24 3.16 18.26
C THR A 94 21.02 2.25 18.12
N ASP A 95 21.11 1.03 18.68
CA ASP A 95 20.00 0.07 18.66
C ASP A 95 18.76 0.64 19.36
N ALA A 96 18.96 1.27 20.51
CA ALA A 96 17.89 1.92 21.29
C ALA A 96 17.24 3.06 20.50
N GLN A 97 18.03 3.94 19.87
CA GLN A 97 17.51 5.04 19.06
C GLN A 97 16.74 4.54 17.84
N PHE A 98 17.24 3.50 17.16
CA PHE A 98 16.53 2.94 16.02
C PHE A 98 15.16 2.37 16.45
N ALA A 99 15.11 1.63 17.56
CA ALA A 99 13.87 1.10 18.11
C ALA A 99 12.91 2.19 18.62
N GLU A 100 13.44 3.31 19.11
CA GLU A 100 12.63 4.44 19.59
C GLU A 100 12.06 5.27 18.44
N TRP A 101 12.84 5.47 17.36
CA TRP A 101 12.47 6.38 16.26
C TRP A 101 11.74 5.69 15.11
N ILE A 102 12.03 4.40 14.84
CA ILE A 102 11.37 3.64 13.78
C ILE A 102 10.17 2.92 14.38
N LYS A 103 9.02 3.58 14.32
CA LYS A 103 7.72 3.03 14.75
C LYS A 103 6.72 3.04 13.59
N PRO A 104 6.65 1.97 12.80
CA PRO A 104 5.77 1.87 11.64
C PRO A 104 4.30 2.23 11.93
N GLU A 105 3.82 1.89 13.11
CA GLU A 105 2.46 2.18 13.59
C GLU A 105 2.19 3.69 13.82
N GLU A 106 3.23 4.50 14.02
CA GLU A 106 3.12 5.95 14.13
C GLU A 106 3.22 6.62 12.74
N MET A 107 3.64 5.90 11.70
CA MET A 107 3.84 6.41 10.34
C MET A 107 2.61 6.29 9.42
N THR A 108 1.46 5.87 9.94
CA THR A 108 0.22 5.68 9.15
C THR A 108 -0.74 6.87 9.20
N ARG A 109 -0.35 7.98 9.84
CA ARG A 109 -1.20 9.16 10.10
C ARG A 109 -0.34 10.43 10.25
N PRO A 110 -0.92 11.64 10.09
CA PRO A 110 -0.23 12.92 10.32
C PRO A 110 0.16 13.16 11.78
#